data_AF-A0A1F6D0S2-F1
#
_entry.id   AF-A0A1F6D0S2-F1
#
_cell.length_a   1.000
_cell.length_b   1.000
_cell.length_c   1.000
_cell.angle_alpha   90.00
_cell.angle_beta   90.00
_cell.angle_gamma   90.00
#
_symmetry.space_group_name_H-M   'P 1'
#
loop_
_entity.id
_entity.type
_entity.pdbx_description
1 polymer ?
#
loop_
_entity_poly.entity_id
_entity_poly.type
_entity_poly.pdbx_seq_one_letter_code
_entity_poly.pdbx_strand_id
1 'polypeptide(L)'
;MSAYLNINYITRVALLAIVFSFGMTQVYAAWSGPSAVPPGSNISTPINNGTTDQIKSGGLGAEVVSVFGQGSFDGEVIVGNSQAECDADLEGALRHVASSGLELCNGEEWQAI
;
A
#
# COMPACT_ATOMS: atom_id res chain seq x y z
N MET A 1 10.26 67.70 -10.13
CA MET A 1 9.36 66.54 -10.01
C MET A 1 10.02 65.21 -10.44
N SER A 2 10.84 65.17 -11.50
CA SER A 2 11.51 63.95 -12.00
C SER A 2 12.49 63.25 -11.02
N ALA A 3 13.22 64.00 -10.18
CA ALA A 3 14.19 63.42 -9.25
C ALA A 3 13.54 62.64 -8.09
N TYR A 4 12.38 63.10 -7.61
CA TYR A 4 11.62 62.44 -6.53
C TYR A 4 10.96 61.13 -6.98
N LEU A 5 10.55 61.04 -8.25
CA LEU A 5 10.03 59.80 -8.85
C LEU A 5 11.11 58.72 -8.95
N ASN A 6 12.33 59.10 -9.34
CA ASN A 6 13.48 58.20 -9.39
C ASN A 6 13.90 57.70 -8.00
N ILE A 7 13.89 58.58 -7.00
CA ILE A 7 14.22 58.19 -5.61
C ILE A 7 13.21 57.18 -5.05
N ASN A 8 11.91 57.40 -5.23
CA ASN A 8 10.89 56.45 -4.75
C ASN A 8 10.96 55.08 -5.42
N TYR A 9 11.28 55.04 -6.71
CA TYR A 9 11.48 53.80 -7.46
C TYR A 9 12.71 53.05 -6.96
N ILE A 10 13.85 53.74 -6.81
CA ILE A 10 15.09 53.16 -6.28
C ILE A 10 14.88 52.61 -4.87
N THR A 11 14.18 53.34 -3.98
CA THR A 11 13.92 52.87 -2.62
C THR A 11 13.06 51.59 -2.60
N ARG A 12 12.05 51.48 -3.46
CA ARG A 12 11.20 50.29 -3.55
C ARG A 12 11.96 49.08 -4.10
N VAL A 13 12.79 49.29 -5.12
CA VAL A 13 13.64 48.24 -5.70
C VAL A 13 14.68 47.77 -4.68
N ALA A 14 15.31 48.70 -3.95
CA ALA A 14 16.28 48.38 -2.89
C ALA A 14 15.64 47.58 -1.75
N LEU A 15 14.43 47.95 -1.32
CA LEU A 15 13.69 47.21 -0.29
C LEU A 15 13.36 45.78 -0.74
N LEU A 16 12.89 45.59 -1.98
CA LEU A 16 12.62 44.26 -2.53
C LEU A 16 13.89 43.41 -2.61
N ALA A 17 15.01 43.98 -3.06
CA ALA A 17 16.28 43.28 -3.14
C ALA A 17 16.79 42.83 -1.76
N ILE A 18 16.62 43.68 -0.74
CA ILE A 18 16.99 43.35 0.64
C ILE A 18 16.13 42.20 1.16
N VAL A 19 14.80 42.30 1.06
CA VAL A 19 13.87 41.25 1.53
C VAL A 19 14.15 39.92 0.82
N PHE A 20 14.40 39.95 -0.49
CA PHE A 20 14.73 38.76 -1.26
C PHE A 20 16.05 38.14 -0.83
N SER A 21 17.10 38.94 -0.63
CA SER A 21 18.43 38.45 -0.21
C SER A 21 18.38 37.78 1.17
N PHE A 22 17.67 38.39 2.12
CA PHE A 22 17.46 37.80 3.44
C PHE A 22 16.60 36.54 3.37
N GLY A 23 15.52 36.55 2.57
CA GLY A 23 14.66 35.38 2.36
C GLY A 23 15.39 34.18 1.77
N MET A 24 16.22 34.39 0.76
CA MET A 24 17.03 33.33 0.13
C MET A 24 18.02 32.70 1.10
N THR A 25 18.60 33.49 2.01
CA THR A 25 19.53 32.99 3.03
C THR A 25 18.83 32.04 4.01
N GLN A 26 17.57 32.31 4.36
CA GLN A 26 16.76 31.44 5.23
C GLN A 26 16.37 30.13 4.53
N VAL A 27 15.97 30.20 3.26
CA VAL A 27 15.64 29.00 2.46
C VAL A 27 16.84 28.07 2.34
N TYR A 28 18.04 28.63 2.11
CA TYR A 28 19.28 27.84 2.05
C TYR A 28 19.64 27.22 3.41
N ALA A 29 19.46 27.94 4.51
CA ALA A 29 19.75 27.44 5.85
C ALA A 29 18.75 26.36 6.32
N ALA A 30 17.48 26.44 5.90
CA ALA A 30 16.44 25.48 6.22
C ALA A 30 16.46 24.24 5.32
N TRP A 31 17.03 24.35 4.12
CA TRP A 31 17.18 23.22 3.24
C TRP A 31 18.36 22.36 3.67
N SER A 32 18.07 21.21 4.28
CA SER A 32 19.01 20.11 4.37
C SER A 32 18.74 19.12 3.23
N GLY A 33 19.79 18.79 2.47
CA GLY A 33 19.73 17.70 1.51
C GLY A 33 19.47 16.36 2.22
N PRO A 34 19.14 15.29 1.46
CA PRO A 34 18.97 13.95 2.03
C PRO A 34 20.19 13.57 2.88
N SER A 35 19.95 13.14 4.12
CA SER A 35 21.02 12.80 5.07
C SER A 35 21.77 11.52 4.72
N ALA A 36 21.29 10.76 3.73
CA ALA A 36 21.89 9.52 3.26
C ALA A 36 22.04 9.52 1.74
N VAL A 37 23.17 8.97 1.29
CA VAL A 37 23.44 8.68 -0.12
C VAL A 37 22.58 7.49 -0.55
N PRO A 38 21.75 7.58 -1.60
CA PRO A 38 20.98 6.43 -2.08
C PRO A 38 21.88 5.23 -2.38
N PRO A 39 21.49 4.00 -1.98
CA PRO A 39 20.22 3.59 -1.36
C PRO A 39 20.22 3.64 0.19
N GLY A 40 21.19 4.29 0.83
CA GLY A 40 21.27 4.43 2.27
C GLY A 40 20.04 5.07 2.89
N SER A 41 19.67 4.62 4.09
CA SER A 41 18.44 5.03 4.80
C SER A 41 17.14 4.79 4.04
N ASN A 42 17.13 3.86 3.07
CA ASN A 42 15.87 3.26 2.64
C ASN A 42 15.16 2.67 3.86
N ILE A 43 13.84 2.85 3.90
CA ILE A 43 12.96 2.01 4.72
C ILE A 43 13.33 0.54 4.47
N SER A 44 13.25 -0.30 5.50
CA SER A 44 13.51 -1.73 5.35
C SER A 44 12.73 -2.26 4.15
N THR A 45 13.23 -3.32 3.51
CA THR A 45 12.54 -4.02 2.43
C THR A 45 11.03 -4.04 2.72
N PRO A 46 10.16 -3.76 1.71
CA PRO A 46 8.72 -3.67 1.91
C PRO A 46 8.24 -4.81 2.81
N ILE A 47 7.35 -4.56 3.76
CA ILE A 47 7.01 -5.52 4.84
C ILE A 47 6.71 -6.94 4.33
N ASN A 48 6.24 -7.07 3.07
CA ASN A 48 6.00 -8.33 2.36
C ASN A 48 7.25 -9.06 1.82
N ASN A 49 8.46 -8.56 2.10
CA ASN A 49 9.75 -9.15 1.71
C ASN A 49 10.66 -9.44 2.91
N GLY A 50 10.24 -9.12 4.13
CA GLY A 50 10.97 -9.48 5.35
C GLY A 50 10.64 -10.89 5.84
N THR A 51 11.48 -11.47 6.68
CA THR A 51 11.27 -12.80 7.31
C THR A 51 10.39 -12.75 8.57
N THR A 52 9.89 -11.57 8.93
CA THR A 52 9.06 -11.35 10.10
C THR A 52 7.60 -11.63 9.75
N ASP A 53 6.90 -12.37 10.61
CA ASP A 53 5.48 -12.68 10.43
C ASP A 53 4.63 -11.41 10.39
N GLN A 54 3.69 -11.39 9.44
CA GLN A 54 2.65 -10.36 9.38
C GLN A 54 1.37 -10.88 10.04
N ILE A 55 1.12 -10.43 11.26
CA ILE A 55 -0.03 -10.87 12.05
C ILE A 55 -1.10 -9.78 12.02
N LYS A 56 -2.32 -10.14 11.60
CA LYS A 56 -3.51 -9.29 11.72
C LYS A 56 -4.34 -9.78 12.90
N SER A 57 -4.36 -9.03 14.00
CA SER A 57 -5.15 -9.37 15.20
C SER A 57 -6.68 -9.19 15.05
N GLY A 58 -7.15 -8.85 13.85
CA GLY A 58 -8.58 -8.71 13.54
C GLY A 58 -8.90 -9.44 12.24
N GLY A 59 -10.15 -9.35 11.77
CA GLY A 59 -10.57 -10.02 10.54
C GLY A 59 -9.77 -9.61 9.31
N LEU A 60 -9.54 -10.59 8.42
CA LEU A 60 -8.99 -10.41 7.07
C LEU A 60 -10.10 -10.68 6.06
N GLY A 61 -10.44 -9.67 5.24
CA GLY A 61 -11.37 -9.82 4.11
C GLY A 61 -10.59 -9.75 2.80
N ALA A 62 -10.70 -10.78 1.97
CA ALA A 62 -10.11 -10.84 0.63
C ALA A 62 -11.07 -11.59 -0.29
N GLU A 63 -11.15 -11.19 -1.55
CA GLU A 63 -11.96 -11.90 -2.56
C GLU A 63 -11.36 -13.27 -2.86
N VAL A 64 -10.02 -13.35 -2.94
CA VAL A 64 -9.27 -14.57 -3.17
C VAL A 64 -8.01 -14.56 -2.31
N VAL A 65 -7.68 -15.70 -1.70
CA VAL A 65 -6.40 -15.94 -1.01
C VAL A 65 -5.72 -17.13 -1.68
N SER A 66 -4.52 -16.91 -2.23
CA SER A 66 -3.69 -17.99 -2.78
C SER A 66 -2.49 -18.21 -1.87
N VAL A 67 -2.26 -19.47 -1.46
CA VAL A 67 -1.18 -19.86 -0.56
C VAL A 67 -0.22 -20.79 -1.31
N PHE A 68 0.98 -20.29 -1.62
CA PHE A 68 2.02 -21.05 -2.33
C PHE A 68 2.84 -21.94 -1.38
N GLY A 69 2.15 -22.61 -0.44
CA GLY A 69 2.73 -23.37 0.67
C GLY A 69 1.63 -24.03 1.51
N GLN A 70 1.82 -24.08 2.83
CA GLN A 70 0.82 -24.63 3.75
C GLN A 70 -0.06 -23.52 4.31
N GLY A 71 -1.38 -23.70 4.23
CA GLY A 71 -2.35 -22.91 4.99
C GLY A 71 -2.77 -23.69 6.24
N SER A 72 -2.52 -23.15 7.43
CA SER A 72 -3.06 -23.68 8.68
C SER A 72 -4.23 -22.83 9.14
N PHE A 73 -5.34 -23.47 9.50
CA PHE A 73 -6.47 -22.84 10.15
C PHE A 73 -6.65 -23.51 11.51
N ASP A 74 -6.20 -22.83 12.57
CA ASP A 74 -6.18 -23.41 13.92
C ASP A 74 -7.56 -23.35 14.62
N GLY A 75 -8.52 -22.66 14.01
CA GLY A 75 -9.88 -22.50 14.50
C GLY A 75 -10.94 -23.03 13.52
N GLU A 76 -12.14 -22.49 13.63
CA GLU A 76 -13.28 -22.89 12.80
C GLU A 76 -13.13 -22.36 11.37
N VAL A 77 -13.40 -23.22 10.38
CA VAL A 77 -13.48 -22.85 8.97
C VAL A 77 -14.94 -22.95 8.52
N ILE A 78 -15.51 -21.83 8.11
CA ILE A 78 -16.85 -21.77 7.51
C ILE A 78 -16.68 -21.68 6.00
N VAL A 79 -17.04 -22.75 5.30
CA VAL A 79 -17.03 -22.80 3.84
C VAL A 79 -18.41 -22.39 3.34
N GLY A 80 -18.46 -21.46 2.38
CA GLY A 80 -19.70 -21.02 1.74
C GLY A 80 -20.18 -21.98 0.65
N ASN A 81 -21.26 -21.58 -0.03
CA ASN A 81 -21.69 -22.22 -1.28
C ASN A 81 -21.35 -21.32 -2.46
N SER A 82 -20.77 -21.87 -3.52
CA SER A 82 -20.59 -21.19 -4.80
C SER A 82 -21.61 -21.69 -5.82
N GLN A 83 -22.13 -20.80 -6.68
CA GLN A 83 -22.91 -21.22 -7.86
C GLN A 83 -22.02 -21.71 -9.02
N ALA A 84 -20.71 -21.87 -8.80
CA ALA A 84 -19.80 -22.36 -9.81
C ALA A 84 -20.09 -23.83 -10.14
N GLU A 85 -20.11 -24.12 -11.45
CA GLU A 85 -20.11 -25.48 -11.97
C GLU A 85 -18.77 -26.14 -11.62
N CYS A 86 -18.77 -27.44 -11.29
CA CYS A 86 -17.50 -28.14 -11.11
C CYS A 86 -16.92 -28.43 -12.49
N ASP A 87 -15.70 -27.96 -12.73
CA ASP A 87 -14.95 -28.17 -13.95
C ASP A 87 -13.46 -28.39 -13.62
N ALA A 88 -12.65 -28.58 -14.65
CA ALA A 88 -11.21 -28.81 -14.49
C ALA A 88 -10.46 -27.63 -13.84
N ASP A 89 -10.98 -26.40 -13.92
CA ASP A 89 -10.35 -25.23 -13.31
C ASP A 89 -10.64 -25.18 -11.79
N LEU A 90 -11.71 -25.85 -11.34
CA LEU A 90 -12.13 -25.93 -9.93
C LEU A 90 -11.84 -27.29 -9.28
N GLU A 91 -11.10 -28.18 -9.93
CA GLU A 91 -10.71 -29.48 -9.36
C GLU A 91 -10.05 -29.30 -7.98
N GLY A 92 -10.56 -30.02 -6.97
CA GLY A 92 -10.11 -29.93 -5.59
C GLY A 92 -10.76 -28.84 -4.74
N ALA A 93 -11.65 -28.02 -5.32
CA ALA A 93 -12.41 -27.02 -4.57
C ALA A 93 -13.38 -27.69 -3.58
N LEU A 94 -13.59 -27.05 -2.43
CA LEU A 94 -14.57 -27.43 -1.43
C LEU A 94 -15.75 -26.44 -1.43
N ARG A 95 -16.97 -26.94 -1.27
CA ARG A 95 -18.16 -26.11 -1.02
C ARG A 95 -19.07 -26.73 0.02
N HIS A 96 -19.87 -25.91 0.67
CA HIS A 96 -20.93 -26.40 1.56
C HIS A 96 -22.31 -26.21 0.91
N VAL A 97 -23.10 -27.28 0.84
CA VAL A 97 -24.47 -27.27 0.32
C VAL A 97 -25.41 -27.79 1.40
N ALA A 98 -26.54 -27.10 1.62
CA ALA A 98 -27.48 -27.42 2.70
C ALA A 98 -28.08 -28.84 2.62
N SER A 99 -28.13 -29.46 1.44
CA SER A 99 -28.69 -30.80 1.23
C SER A 99 -27.72 -31.93 1.49
N SER A 100 -26.44 -31.73 1.18
CA SER A 100 -25.41 -32.77 1.08
C SER A 100 -24.21 -32.54 2.00
N GLY A 101 -24.14 -31.38 2.67
CA GLY A 101 -23.03 -31.04 3.56
C GLY A 101 -21.82 -30.52 2.77
N LEU A 102 -20.63 -31.02 3.10
CA LEU A 102 -19.40 -30.65 2.42
C LEU A 102 -19.26 -31.46 1.13
N GLU A 103 -18.96 -30.78 0.03
CA GLU A 103 -18.72 -31.39 -1.28
C GLU A 103 -17.33 -31.00 -1.81
N LEU A 104 -16.69 -31.93 -2.52
CA LEU A 104 -15.43 -31.75 -3.26
C LEU A 104 -15.72 -31.75 -4.77
N CYS A 105 -15.12 -30.85 -5.52
CA CYS A 105 -15.12 -30.91 -6.98
C CYS A 105 -14.02 -31.87 -7.47
N ASN A 106 -14.39 -32.88 -8.27
CA ASN A 106 -13.47 -33.86 -8.85
C ASN A 106 -12.98 -33.49 -10.26
N GLY A 107 -13.29 -32.28 -10.75
CA GLY A 107 -12.98 -31.81 -12.10
C GLY A 107 -14.14 -31.95 -13.10
N GLU A 108 -15.21 -32.67 -12.76
CA GLU A 108 -16.39 -32.87 -13.63
C GLU A 108 -17.71 -32.67 -12.85
N GLU A 109 -17.76 -33.12 -11.61
CA GLU A 109 -18.96 -33.07 -10.76
C GLU A 109 -18.62 -32.80 -9.29
N TRP A 110 -19.58 -32.22 -8.57
CA TRP A 110 -19.50 -32.06 -7.12
C TRP A 110 -19.89 -33.35 -6.42
N GLN A 111 -19.04 -33.83 -5.52
CA GLN A 111 -19.26 -35.07 -4.77
C GLN A 111 -19.32 -34.80 -3.27
N ALA A 112 -20.35 -35.31 -2.59
CA ALA A 112 -20.43 -35.27 -1.14
C ALA A 112 -19.28 -36.08 -0.51
N ILE A 113 -18.73 -35.56 0.59
CA ILE A 113 -17.62 -36.17 1.34
C ILE A 113 -18.13 -36.76 2.66
#